data_AF-A0A7V3JNK4-F1
#
_entry.id   AF-A0A7V3JNK4-F1
#
_cell.length_a   1.000
_cell.length_b   1.000
_cell.length_c   1.000
_cell.angle_alpha   90.00
_cell.angle_beta   90.00
_cell.angle_gamma   90.00
#
_symmetry.space_group_name_H-M   'P 1'
#
loop_
_entity.id
_entity.type
_entity.pdbx_description
1 polymer ?
#
loop_
_entity_poly.entity_id
_entity_poly.type
_entity_poly.pdbx_seq_one_letter_code
_entity_poly.pdbx_strand_id
1 'polypeptide(L)'
;MAAQASKPLVGRREFLAQTAAASGLALAGLAQAAESAPTPLPSIQLGPHRISRLVAGWNPIGGHSHSTIDMARAMREYFTVEKVVEFLNRCQQNGITAWQFDHTDKAVEALRILRQQGSSLKVICLHAERAFDAPIAKVIADTAPIAIVHHGGVTDAKFRAGKHQEVHDFVKKVKDRGLLAGVSTHCPDHAKRVADEDWENDFFMCCFYYVNRPEEEQRRLMGRVAVGEPFFDTDPVEMTQVMRQIRKPCLGFKILAAGRACWTRQSTEQAFKFAFSHIKPTDGVIVGMFPRYSDQVSENAEYTRRHGAIG
;
A
#
# COMPACT_ATOMS: atom_id res chain seq x y z
N MET A 1 36.22 -88.96 18.95
CA MET A 1 34.99 -89.48 18.34
C MET A 1 33.93 -88.39 18.41
N ALA A 2 33.25 -88.14 17.29
CA ALA A 2 32.20 -87.15 17.03
C ALA A 2 32.61 -85.65 17.01
N ALA A 3 32.64 -85.12 15.78
CA ALA A 3 32.83 -83.72 15.42
C ALA A 3 31.49 -82.96 15.42
N GLN A 4 31.52 -81.66 15.72
CA GLN A 4 30.48 -80.71 15.35
C GLN A 4 31.09 -79.48 14.69
N ALA A 5 30.49 -79.12 13.55
CA ALA A 5 30.98 -78.17 12.58
C ALA A 5 30.79 -76.70 13.01
N SER A 6 31.74 -75.89 12.56
CA SER A 6 31.89 -74.44 12.71
C SER A 6 30.75 -73.63 12.09
N LYS A 7 30.25 -72.63 12.82
CA LYS A 7 29.54 -71.46 12.26
C LYS A 7 30.55 -70.37 11.88
N PRO A 8 30.45 -69.72 10.71
CA PRO A 8 31.21 -68.50 10.44
C PRO A 8 30.56 -67.31 11.17
N LEU A 9 31.39 -66.56 11.90
CA LEU A 9 31.04 -65.27 12.48
C LEU A 9 30.93 -64.24 11.34
N VAL A 10 29.71 -63.81 11.03
CA VAL A 10 29.44 -62.64 10.19
C VAL A 10 30.07 -61.42 10.88
N GLY A 11 31.04 -60.82 10.19
CA GLY A 11 31.83 -59.72 10.71
C GLY A 11 31.00 -58.45 10.92
N ARG A 12 31.37 -57.69 11.95
CA ARG A 12 30.84 -56.36 12.32
C ARG A 12 30.73 -55.33 11.17
N ARG A 13 31.28 -55.60 9.98
CA ARG A 13 31.23 -54.73 8.80
C ARG A 13 29.93 -54.87 7.98
N GLU A 14 29.21 -55.99 8.04
CA GLU A 14 27.94 -56.14 7.27
C GLU A 14 26.75 -55.45 7.94
N PHE A 15 26.74 -55.31 9.27
CA PHE A 15 25.66 -54.58 9.98
C PHE A 15 25.72 -53.06 9.78
N LEU A 16 26.91 -52.51 9.51
CA LEU A 16 27.09 -51.08 9.23
C LEU A 16 26.72 -50.69 7.79
N ALA A 17 26.64 -51.65 6.87
CA ALA A 17 26.23 -51.38 5.48
C ALA A 17 24.70 -51.26 5.32
N GLN A 18 23.91 -51.88 6.19
CA GLN A 18 22.43 -51.84 6.11
C GLN A 18 21.80 -50.66 6.87
N THR A 19 22.55 -49.96 7.72
CA THR A 19 22.06 -48.74 8.40
C THR A 19 22.38 -47.45 7.64
N ALA A 20 23.32 -47.48 6.70
CA ALA A 20 23.67 -46.32 5.87
C ALA A 20 22.64 -46.01 4.75
N ALA A 21 21.83 -46.98 4.34
CA ALA A 21 20.81 -46.78 3.29
C ALA A 21 19.49 -46.18 3.81
N ALA A 22 19.23 -46.21 5.12
CA ALA A 22 18.04 -45.60 5.72
C ALA A 22 18.25 -44.12 6.12
N SER A 23 19.49 -43.67 6.28
CA SER A 23 19.81 -42.28 6.65
C SER A 23 19.90 -41.34 5.44
N GLY A 24 20.13 -41.88 4.23
CA GLY A 24 20.19 -41.09 2.99
C GLY A 24 18.83 -40.62 2.45
N LEU A 25 17.76 -41.38 2.72
CA LEU A 25 16.39 -41.02 2.32
C LEU A 25 15.74 -40.01 3.27
N ALA A 26 16.18 -39.97 4.55
CA ALA A 26 15.71 -38.97 5.50
C ALA A 26 16.33 -37.58 5.27
N LEU A 27 17.57 -37.51 4.75
CA LEU A 27 18.23 -36.24 4.43
C LEU A 27 17.77 -35.65 3.08
N ALA A 28 17.31 -36.48 2.14
CA ALA A 28 16.70 -36.00 0.89
C ALA A 28 15.27 -35.43 1.11
N GLY A 29 14.52 -35.96 2.09
CA GLY A 29 13.17 -35.48 2.43
C GLY A 29 13.14 -34.17 3.24
N LEU A 30 14.21 -33.86 3.98
CA LEU A 30 14.31 -32.63 4.79
C LEU A 30 14.80 -31.41 4.00
N ALA A 31 15.38 -31.61 2.80
CA ALA A 31 15.79 -30.53 1.92
C ALA A 31 14.64 -29.98 1.04
N GLN A 32 13.50 -30.68 0.98
CA GLN A 32 12.38 -30.33 0.09
C GLN A 32 11.27 -29.47 0.75
N ALA A 33 11.46 -29.04 2.00
CA ALA A 33 10.51 -28.19 2.72
C ALA A 33 11.20 -26.99 3.40
N ALA A 34 12.33 -26.52 2.85
CA ALA A 34 12.67 -25.11 3.00
C ALA A 34 11.66 -24.35 2.14
N GLU A 35 10.52 -23.98 2.75
CA GLU A 35 9.62 -22.96 2.21
C GLU A 35 10.52 -21.77 1.87
N SER A 36 10.77 -21.55 0.57
CA SER A 36 11.58 -20.43 0.11
C SER A 36 10.96 -19.19 0.73
N ALA A 37 11.71 -18.48 1.59
CA ALA A 37 11.23 -17.27 2.22
C ALA A 37 10.56 -16.39 1.15
N PRO A 38 9.34 -15.87 1.38
CA PRO A 38 8.61 -15.16 0.35
C PRO A 38 9.49 -14.08 -0.27
N THR A 39 9.55 -14.02 -1.60
CA THR A 39 10.31 -12.99 -2.30
C THR A 39 9.97 -11.62 -1.71
N PRO A 40 10.96 -10.81 -1.30
CA PRO A 40 10.68 -9.50 -0.74
C PRO A 40 9.83 -8.64 -1.68
N LEU A 41 8.95 -7.79 -1.13
CA LEU A 41 8.23 -6.85 -1.97
C LEU A 41 9.21 -5.89 -2.66
N PRO A 42 9.02 -5.59 -3.95
CA PRO A 42 9.72 -4.49 -4.62
C PRO A 42 9.60 -3.20 -3.79
N SER A 43 10.66 -2.39 -3.79
CA SER A 43 10.73 -1.17 -2.98
C SER A 43 11.19 0.03 -3.81
N ILE A 44 10.78 1.22 -3.38
CA ILE A 44 11.16 2.51 -3.96
C ILE A 44 11.82 3.41 -2.91
N GLN A 45 12.56 4.39 -3.40
CA GLN A 45 13.15 5.43 -2.59
C GLN A 45 12.18 6.62 -2.49
N LEU A 46 11.87 7.03 -1.27
CA LEU A 46 11.05 8.19 -0.96
C LEU A 46 11.86 9.10 -0.02
N GLY A 47 12.51 10.13 -0.58
CA GLY A 47 13.50 10.92 0.15
C GLY A 47 14.60 10.02 0.73
N PRO A 48 14.94 10.11 2.03
CA PRO A 48 15.91 9.22 2.68
C PRO A 48 15.34 7.84 3.05
N HIS A 49 14.04 7.60 2.85
CA HIS A 49 13.38 6.37 3.28
C HIS A 49 13.17 5.38 2.13
N ARG A 50 13.41 4.10 2.39
CA ARG A 50 12.99 3.01 1.51
C ARG A 50 11.64 2.46 1.96
N ILE A 51 10.68 2.37 1.04
CA ILE A 51 9.35 1.80 1.28
C ILE A 51 9.00 0.75 0.22
N SER A 52 8.19 -0.25 0.57
CA SER A 52 7.58 -1.17 -0.38
C SER A 52 6.76 -0.40 -1.43
N ARG A 53 6.73 -0.91 -2.67
CA ARG A 53 5.90 -0.38 -3.77
C ARG A 53 4.40 -0.54 -3.52
N LEU A 54 4.02 -1.38 -2.55
CA LEU A 54 2.67 -1.44 -1.99
C LEU A 54 2.68 -0.77 -0.62
N VAL A 55 1.84 0.26 -0.46
CA VAL A 55 1.58 0.98 0.79
C VAL A 55 0.18 0.64 1.26
N ALA A 56 0.01 0.31 2.55
CA ALA A 56 -1.31 0.10 3.12
C ALA A 56 -2.10 1.42 3.14
N GLY A 57 -3.35 1.42 2.67
CA GLY A 57 -4.21 2.60 2.62
C GLY A 57 -5.25 2.65 3.74
N TRP A 58 -5.56 3.86 4.20
CA TRP A 58 -6.45 4.09 5.35
C TRP A 58 -7.94 4.07 5.08
N ASN A 59 -8.38 4.30 3.84
CA ASN A 59 -9.80 4.55 3.56
C ASN A 59 -10.75 3.50 4.19
N PRO A 60 -10.52 2.18 4.07
CA PRO A 60 -11.35 1.20 4.77
C PRO A 60 -11.30 1.29 6.30
N ILE A 61 -10.18 1.65 6.91
CA ILE A 61 -10.03 1.79 8.37
C ILE A 61 -10.88 2.97 8.90
N GLY A 62 -10.90 4.08 8.16
CA GLY A 62 -11.74 5.24 8.44
C GLY A 62 -13.21 5.08 8.03
N GLY A 63 -13.53 4.03 7.26
CA GLY A 63 -14.86 3.82 6.68
C GLY A 63 -15.18 4.73 5.50
N HIS A 64 -14.16 5.18 4.75
CA HIS A 64 -14.33 5.89 3.49
C HIS A 64 -14.54 4.88 2.35
N SER A 65 -15.74 4.28 2.29
CA SER A 65 -16.07 3.19 1.37
C SER A 65 -16.14 3.62 -0.11
N HIS A 66 -16.38 4.90 -0.40
CA HIS A 66 -16.59 5.45 -1.75
C HIS A 66 -17.63 4.65 -2.59
N SER A 67 -18.61 4.06 -1.90
CA SER A 67 -19.63 3.19 -2.46
C SER A 67 -20.96 3.41 -1.75
N THR A 68 -21.14 2.84 -0.56
CA THR A 68 -22.38 2.94 0.22
C THR A 68 -22.11 3.25 1.69
N ILE A 69 -23.12 3.83 2.36
CA ILE A 69 -23.05 4.12 3.80
C ILE A 69 -22.99 2.84 4.64
N ASP A 70 -23.66 1.78 4.23
CA ASP A 70 -23.65 0.51 4.96
C ASP A 70 -22.30 -0.19 4.87
N MET A 71 -21.63 -0.13 3.71
CA MET A 71 -20.24 -0.57 3.59
C MET A 71 -19.31 0.26 4.48
N ALA A 72 -19.51 1.59 4.52
CA ALA A 72 -18.75 2.48 5.40
C ALA A 72 -18.94 2.15 6.89
N ARG A 73 -20.16 1.78 7.31
CA ARG A 73 -20.46 1.32 8.68
C ARG A 73 -19.78 -0.01 8.98
N ALA A 74 -19.96 -1.01 8.12
CA ALA A 74 -19.36 -2.33 8.28
C ALA A 74 -17.82 -2.27 8.39
N MET A 75 -17.20 -1.38 7.61
CA MET A 75 -15.77 -1.08 7.68
C MET A 75 -15.35 -0.50 9.04
N ARG A 76 -16.06 0.52 9.55
CA ARG A 76 -15.77 1.13 10.86
C ARG A 76 -15.96 0.15 12.02
N GLU A 77 -17.01 -0.66 11.96
CA GLU A 77 -17.31 -1.68 12.98
C GLU A 77 -16.26 -2.79 13.02
N TYR A 78 -15.77 -3.21 11.85
CA TYR A 78 -14.70 -4.21 11.78
C TYR A 78 -13.36 -3.65 12.27
N PHE A 79 -12.98 -2.43 11.87
CA PHE A 79 -11.70 -1.84 12.24
C PHE A 79 -11.76 -1.17 13.61
N THR A 80 -11.80 -1.97 14.68
CA THR A 80 -11.42 -1.55 16.03
C THR A 80 -9.92 -1.24 16.09
N VAL A 81 -9.43 -0.65 17.18
CA VAL A 81 -7.99 -0.40 17.37
C VAL A 81 -7.19 -1.70 17.26
N GLU A 82 -7.66 -2.77 17.92
CA GLU A 82 -7.02 -4.08 17.91
C GLU A 82 -6.96 -4.66 16.49
N LYS A 83 -8.05 -4.51 15.73
CA LYS A 83 -8.10 -4.94 14.33
C LYS A 83 -7.22 -4.12 13.41
N VAL A 84 -7.02 -2.83 13.69
CA VAL A 84 -6.02 -2.03 12.96
C VAL A 84 -4.60 -2.51 13.25
N VAL A 85 -4.27 -2.79 14.52
CA VAL A 85 -2.96 -3.33 14.90
C VAL A 85 -2.71 -4.70 14.26
N GLU A 86 -3.69 -5.62 14.33
CA GLU A 86 -3.64 -6.94 13.68
C GLU A 86 -3.40 -6.80 12.16
N PHE A 87 -4.17 -5.94 11.51
CA PHE A 87 -4.05 -5.67 10.07
C PHE A 87 -2.66 -5.13 9.70
N LEU A 88 -2.12 -4.18 10.45
CA LEU A 88 -0.82 -3.56 10.16
C LEU A 88 0.35 -4.51 10.47
N ASN A 89 0.24 -5.36 11.48
CA ASN A 89 1.18 -6.46 11.70
C ASN A 89 1.13 -7.47 10.55
N ARG A 90 -0.06 -7.84 10.05
CA ARG A 90 -0.21 -8.70 8.88
C ARG A 90 0.40 -8.07 7.62
N CYS A 91 0.27 -6.75 7.45
CA CYS A 91 0.92 -6.01 6.38
C CYS A 91 2.45 -6.14 6.45
N GLN A 92 3.05 -5.90 7.62
CA GLN A 92 4.50 -6.03 7.83
C GLN A 92 5.00 -7.45 7.57
N GLN A 93 4.28 -8.47 8.04
CA GLN A 93 4.59 -9.89 7.79
C GLN A 93 4.59 -10.24 6.29
N ASN A 94 3.79 -9.53 5.50
CA ASN A 94 3.73 -9.68 4.04
C ASN A 94 4.72 -8.76 3.29
N GLY A 95 5.59 -8.05 4.02
CA GLY A 95 6.63 -7.18 3.46
C GLY A 95 6.17 -5.75 3.17
N ILE A 96 4.94 -5.36 3.53
CA ILE A 96 4.47 -3.97 3.40
C ILE A 96 5.12 -3.14 4.50
N THR A 97 5.92 -2.14 4.12
CA THR A 97 6.75 -1.37 5.06
C THR A 97 6.21 0.01 5.37
N ALA A 98 5.10 0.42 4.75
CA ALA A 98 4.52 1.74 4.93
C ALA A 98 2.99 1.72 4.98
N TRP A 99 2.45 2.66 5.76
CA TRP A 99 1.01 2.91 5.90
C TRP A 99 0.70 4.39 5.70
N GLN A 100 -0.22 4.68 4.79
CA GLN A 100 -0.82 6.00 4.64
C GLN A 100 -2.07 6.07 5.51
N PHE A 101 -2.20 7.11 6.33
CA PHE A 101 -3.30 7.26 7.30
C PHE A 101 -3.79 8.69 7.49
N ASP A 102 -5.00 8.84 8.06
CA ASP A 102 -5.52 10.12 8.56
C ASP A 102 -5.33 10.22 10.07
N HIS A 103 -4.97 11.41 10.57
CA HIS A 103 -4.82 11.64 12.01
C HIS A 103 -6.17 11.56 12.74
N THR A 104 -6.35 10.49 13.50
CA THR A 104 -7.54 10.20 14.31
C THR A 104 -7.12 9.50 15.61
N ASP A 105 -7.94 9.54 16.66
CA ASP A 105 -7.64 8.85 17.92
C ASP A 105 -7.37 7.36 17.72
N LYS A 106 -8.14 6.70 16.84
CA LYS A 106 -7.94 5.30 16.47
C LYS A 106 -6.56 5.05 15.85
N ALA A 107 -6.13 5.91 14.93
CA ALA A 107 -4.82 5.79 14.29
C ALA A 107 -3.69 6.04 15.30
N VAL A 108 -3.81 7.07 16.12
CA VAL A 108 -2.83 7.42 17.15
C VAL A 108 -2.64 6.25 18.12
N GLU A 109 -3.74 5.67 18.61
CA GLU A 109 -3.70 4.55 19.54
C GLU A 109 -3.12 3.28 18.90
N ALA A 110 -3.51 2.95 17.67
CA ALA A 110 -2.94 1.81 16.96
C ALA A 110 -1.42 1.96 16.75
N LEU A 111 -0.95 3.16 16.40
CA LEU A 111 0.48 3.45 16.26
C LEU A 111 1.23 3.37 17.58
N ARG A 112 0.62 3.83 18.67
CA ARG A 112 1.19 3.69 20.02
C ARG A 112 1.44 2.22 20.34
N ILE A 113 0.45 1.35 20.11
CA ILE A 113 0.55 -0.09 20.35
C ILE A 113 1.62 -0.72 19.44
N LEU A 114 1.61 -0.42 18.14
CA LEU A 114 2.61 -0.96 17.20
C LEU A 114 4.04 -0.59 17.57
N ARG A 115 4.28 0.64 18.04
CA ARG A 115 5.59 1.07 18.53
C ARG A 115 6.03 0.30 19.76
N GLN A 116 5.13 0.06 20.70
CA GLN A 116 5.41 -0.77 21.88
C GLN A 116 5.74 -2.22 21.50
N GLN A 117 5.19 -2.71 20.39
CA GLN A 117 5.53 -4.01 19.79
C GLN A 117 6.83 -4.00 18.97
N GLY A 118 7.54 -2.88 18.88
CA GLY A 118 8.79 -2.76 18.12
C GLY A 118 8.60 -2.66 16.60
N SER A 119 7.41 -2.26 16.13
CA SER A 119 7.15 -2.07 14.70
C SER A 119 8.08 -1.04 14.07
N SER A 120 8.58 -1.35 12.87
CA SER A 120 9.39 -0.44 12.02
C SER A 120 8.58 0.17 10.87
N LEU A 121 7.25 0.06 10.94
CA LEU A 121 6.33 0.55 9.92
C LEU A 121 6.47 2.07 9.75
N LYS A 122 6.76 2.50 8.53
CA LYS A 122 6.82 3.93 8.20
C LYS A 122 5.41 4.46 7.99
N VAL A 123 5.14 5.68 8.42
CA VAL A 123 3.80 6.26 8.36
C VAL A 123 3.78 7.58 7.61
N ILE A 124 2.78 7.72 6.73
CA ILE A 124 2.56 8.88 5.88
C ILE A 124 1.19 9.45 6.23
N CYS A 125 1.15 10.65 6.80
CA CYS A 125 -0.12 11.27 7.19
C CYS A 125 -0.73 12.03 6.00
N LEU A 126 -2.01 11.80 5.71
CA LEU A 126 -2.80 12.62 4.80
C LEU A 126 -3.54 13.67 5.62
N HIS A 127 -3.38 14.93 5.24
CA HIS A 127 -3.75 16.06 6.08
C HIS A 127 -4.04 17.30 5.24
N ALA A 128 -4.79 18.28 5.75
CA ALA A 128 -4.99 19.54 5.03
C ALA A 128 -5.17 20.76 5.95
N GLU A 129 -4.90 20.61 7.25
CA GLU A 129 -5.12 21.65 8.26
C GLU A 129 -6.48 22.36 8.11
N ARG A 130 -7.53 21.57 7.87
CA ARG A 130 -8.92 22.05 7.95
C ARG A 130 -9.21 22.52 9.38
N ALA A 131 -10.30 23.27 9.56
CA ALA A 131 -10.65 23.84 10.88
C ALA A 131 -10.80 22.79 12.00
N PHE A 132 -11.12 21.55 11.66
CA PHE A 132 -11.25 20.42 12.60
C PHE A 132 -10.03 19.50 12.62
N ASP A 133 -9.05 19.72 11.74
CA ASP A 133 -7.83 18.94 11.69
C ASP A 133 -6.90 19.38 12.84
N ALA A 134 -6.18 18.44 13.46
CA ALA A 134 -5.15 18.78 14.43
C ALA A 134 -4.02 19.60 13.75
N PRO A 135 -3.39 20.58 14.43
CA PRO A 135 -2.23 21.27 13.87
C PRO A 135 -1.11 20.29 13.52
N ILE A 136 -0.33 20.57 12.45
CA ILE A 136 0.79 19.72 12.02
C ILE A 136 1.73 19.34 13.19
N ALA A 137 2.04 20.28 14.09
CA ALA A 137 2.91 20.00 15.24
C ALA A 137 2.36 18.87 16.14
N LYS A 138 1.04 18.81 16.35
CA LYS A 138 0.39 17.74 17.12
C LYS A 138 0.42 16.42 16.36
N VAL A 139 0.17 16.45 15.04
CA VAL A 139 0.29 15.25 14.19
C VAL A 139 1.69 14.64 14.32
N ILE A 140 2.73 15.47 14.28
CA ILE A 140 4.13 15.03 14.43
C ILE A 140 4.36 14.43 15.82
N ALA A 141 3.93 15.11 16.88
CA ALA A 141 4.10 14.63 18.25
C ALA A 141 3.41 13.28 18.50
N ASP A 142 2.18 13.12 18.01
CA ASP A 142 1.39 11.91 18.23
C ASP A 142 1.90 10.74 17.38
N THR A 143 2.31 11.01 16.13
CA THR A 143 2.44 9.97 15.10
C THR A 143 3.79 9.89 14.41
N ALA A 144 4.77 10.73 14.74
CA ALA A 144 6.14 10.69 14.20
C ALA A 144 6.22 10.24 12.71
N PRO A 145 5.46 10.89 11.80
CA PRO A 145 5.38 10.45 10.42
C PRO A 145 6.67 10.73 9.68
N ILE A 146 6.97 9.94 8.63
CA ILE A 146 8.06 10.26 7.70
C ILE A 146 7.67 11.34 6.69
N ALA A 147 6.37 11.53 6.49
CA ALA A 147 5.82 12.42 5.49
C ALA A 147 4.42 12.92 5.88
N ILE A 148 4.08 14.14 5.46
CA ILE A 148 2.73 14.69 5.52
C ILE A 148 2.33 15.16 4.12
N VAL A 149 1.13 14.77 3.68
CA VAL A 149 0.64 14.99 2.32
C VAL A 149 -0.64 15.80 2.33
N HIS A 150 -0.72 16.85 1.51
CA HIS A 150 -1.94 17.64 1.40
C HIS A 150 -3.08 16.81 0.79
N HIS A 151 -4.24 16.76 1.46
CA HIS A 151 -5.36 15.86 1.14
C HIS A 151 -5.95 16.12 -0.26
N GLY A 152 -6.09 15.07 -1.07
CA GLY A 152 -6.43 15.21 -2.50
C GLY A 152 -7.73 15.93 -2.79
N GLY A 153 -8.80 15.61 -2.06
CA GLY A 153 -10.08 16.30 -2.24
C GLY A 153 -10.02 17.80 -1.87
N VAL A 154 -9.14 18.17 -0.93
CA VAL A 154 -8.96 19.56 -0.52
C VAL A 154 -8.06 20.27 -1.52
N THR A 155 -6.98 19.63 -1.99
CA THR A 155 -6.16 20.12 -3.10
C THR A 155 -7.05 20.51 -4.27
N ASP A 156 -7.89 19.60 -4.74
CA ASP A 156 -8.71 19.83 -5.92
C ASP A 156 -9.74 20.96 -5.70
N ALA A 157 -10.32 21.05 -4.51
CA ALA A 157 -11.21 22.14 -4.15
C ALA A 157 -10.49 23.51 -4.14
N LYS A 158 -9.27 23.57 -3.61
CA LYS A 158 -8.45 24.79 -3.58
C LYS A 158 -8.04 25.23 -4.98
N PHE A 159 -7.66 24.30 -5.85
CA PHE A 159 -7.37 24.60 -7.26
C PHE A 159 -8.58 25.20 -7.97
N ARG A 160 -9.76 24.57 -7.86
CA ARG A 160 -11.00 25.10 -8.45
C ARG A 160 -11.38 26.48 -7.91
N ALA A 161 -11.13 26.73 -6.64
CA ALA A 161 -11.38 28.03 -6.01
C ALA A 161 -10.33 29.10 -6.33
N GLY A 162 -9.32 28.82 -7.16
CA GLY A 162 -8.20 29.74 -7.41
C GLY A 162 -7.23 29.90 -6.24
N LYS A 163 -7.37 29.09 -5.18
CA LYS A 163 -6.62 29.13 -3.91
C LYS A 163 -5.51 28.09 -3.83
N HIS A 164 -4.99 27.66 -4.98
CA HIS A 164 -3.95 26.63 -5.07
C HIS A 164 -2.65 27.00 -4.33
N GLN A 165 -2.33 28.29 -4.20
CA GLN A 165 -1.17 28.73 -3.41
C GLN A 165 -1.25 28.32 -1.92
N GLU A 166 -2.44 28.14 -1.35
CA GLU A 166 -2.58 27.62 0.02
C GLU A 166 -2.08 26.16 0.14
N VAL A 167 -2.17 25.39 -0.95
CA VAL A 167 -1.60 24.03 -1.01
C VAL A 167 -0.07 24.10 -1.06
N HIS A 168 0.49 25.06 -1.80
CA HIS A 168 1.93 25.29 -1.85
C HIS A 168 2.48 25.73 -0.48
N ASP A 169 1.78 26.63 0.21
CA ASP A 169 2.18 27.06 1.55
C ASP A 169 2.13 25.93 2.58
N PHE A 170 1.15 25.02 2.45
CA PHE A 170 1.14 23.78 3.22
C PHE A 170 2.39 22.93 2.98
N VAL A 171 2.81 22.77 1.72
CA VAL A 171 4.05 22.03 1.37
C VAL A 171 5.25 22.64 2.09
N LYS A 172 5.45 23.97 1.99
CA LYS A 172 6.55 24.68 2.68
C LYS A 172 6.51 24.43 4.19
N LYS A 173 5.33 24.55 4.81
CA LYS A 173 5.13 24.35 6.24
C LYS A 173 5.50 22.95 6.71
N VAL A 174 5.22 21.91 5.92
CA VAL A 174 5.66 20.53 6.23
C VAL A 174 7.18 20.41 6.12
N LYS A 175 7.78 20.98 5.07
CA LYS A 175 9.23 20.95 4.85
C LYS A 175 10.01 21.69 5.95
N ASP A 176 9.49 22.81 6.44
CA ASP A 176 10.08 23.57 7.57
C ASP A 176 10.14 22.74 8.86
N ARG A 177 9.38 21.64 8.96
CA ARG A 177 9.44 20.67 10.06
C ARG A 177 10.42 19.52 9.82
N GLY A 178 11.16 19.53 8.72
CA GLY A 178 12.13 18.50 8.35
C GLY A 178 11.49 17.19 7.87
N LEU A 179 10.22 17.23 7.46
CA LEU A 179 9.50 16.06 6.95
C LEU A 179 9.38 16.10 5.43
N LEU A 180 9.18 14.93 4.82
CA LEU A 180 8.81 14.87 3.41
C LEU A 180 7.41 15.45 3.22
N ALA A 181 7.26 16.38 2.29
CA ALA A 181 6.00 17.01 1.95
C ALA A 181 5.45 16.43 0.64
N GLY A 182 4.21 15.94 0.67
CA GLY A 182 3.53 15.45 -0.52
C GLY A 182 2.34 16.29 -0.94
N VAL A 183 1.94 16.16 -2.20
CA VAL A 183 0.65 16.66 -2.69
C VAL A 183 -0.18 15.50 -3.21
N SER A 184 -1.41 15.36 -2.69
CA SER A 184 -2.39 14.42 -3.24
C SER A 184 -3.38 15.15 -4.16
N THR A 185 -3.91 14.46 -5.17
CA THR A 185 -4.94 15.00 -6.07
C THR A 185 -5.68 13.86 -6.79
N HIS A 186 -6.91 14.14 -7.23
CA HIS A 186 -7.66 13.29 -8.14
C HIS A 186 -7.61 13.76 -9.60
N CYS A 187 -7.13 14.99 -9.83
CA CYS A 187 -7.10 15.63 -11.13
C CYS A 187 -5.70 15.53 -11.75
N PRO A 188 -5.54 14.91 -12.93
CA PRO A 188 -4.24 14.86 -13.62
C PRO A 188 -3.64 16.25 -13.87
N ASP A 189 -4.47 17.24 -14.23
CA ASP A 189 -4.01 18.60 -14.52
C ASP A 189 -3.45 19.31 -13.29
N HIS A 190 -4.02 19.06 -12.10
CA HIS A 190 -3.47 19.61 -10.86
C HIS A 190 -2.10 18.99 -10.54
N ALA A 191 -1.95 17.67 -10.71
CA ALA A 191 -0.65 17.01 -10.52
C ALA A 191 0.39 17.57 -11.49
N LYS A 192 0.03 17.71 -12.77
CA LYS A 192 0.88 18.30 -13.79
C LYS A 192 1.29 19.72 -13.42
N ARG A 193 0.33 20.56 -13.04
CA ARG A 193 0.59 21.96 -12.70
C ARG A 193 1.54 22.13 -11.52
N VAL A 194 1.35 21.35 -10.44
CA VAL A 194 2.27 21.37 -9.30
C VAL A 194 3.68 20.91 -9.69
N ALA A 195 3.78 19.92 -10.59
CA ALA A 195 5.07 19.44 -11.08
C ALA A 195 5.78 20.46 -12.00
N ASP A 196 5.04 21.12 -12.90
CA ASP A 196 5.57 22.13 -13.82
C ASP A 196 6.05 23.39 -13.06
N GLU A 197 5.32 23.79 -12.01
CA GLU A 197 5.67 24.94 -11.16
C GLU A 197 6.74 24.62 -10.10
N ASP A 198 7.22 23.37 -10.04
CA ASP A 198 8.23 22.84 -9.10
C ASP A 198 8.10 23.35 -7.65
N TRP A 199 6.94 23.09 -7.02
CA TRP A 199 6.63 23.50 -5.64
C TRP A 199 7.48 22.82 -4.54
N GLU A 200 8.62 22.23 -4.91
CA GLU A 200 9.57 21.58 -4.01
C GLU A 200 9.00 20.44 -3.16
N ASN A 201 7.76 20.01 -3.40
CA ASN A 201 7.20 18.79 -2.79
C ASN A 201 8.10 17.60 -3.15
N ASP A 202 8.17 16.60 -2.26
CA ASP A 202 9.06 15.46 -2.40
C ASP A 202 8.46 14.35 -3.26
N PHE A 203 7.13 14.22 -3.24
CA PHE A 203 6.40 13.19 -3.98
C PHE A 203 4.92 13.57 -4.17
N PHE A 204 4.22 12.75 -4.94
CA PHE A 204 2.78 12.88 -5.19
C PHE A 204 2.00 11.66 -4.73
N MET A 205 0.74 11.86 -4.36
CA MET A 205 -0.27 10.80 -4.28
C MET A 205 -1.33 11.06 -5.36
N CYS A 206 -1.41 10.19 -6.36
CA CYS A 206 -2.21 10.42 -7.56
C CYS A 206 -3.38 9.44 -7.63
N CYS A 207 -4.62 9.94 -7.63
CA CYS A 207 -5.78 9.05 -7.74
C CYS A 207 -5.88 8.54 -9.18
N PHE A 208 -6.04 7.24 -9.35
CA PHE A 208 -6.29 6.65 -10.66
C PHE A 208 -7.65 7.02 -11.25
N TYR A 209 -8.56 7.59 -10.44
CA TYR A 209 -9.90 7.98 -10.86
C TYR A 209 -10.19 9.42 -10.44
N TYR A 210 -10.71 10.25 -11.34
CA TYR A 210 -11.05 11.65 -11.05
C TYR A 210 -12.43 11.72 -10.38
N VAL A 211 -12.55 11.08 -9.21
CA VAL A 211 -13.83 10.83 -8.52
C VAL A 211 -14.56 12.07 -8.01
N ASN A 212 -13.92 13.23 -8.06
CA ASN A 212 -14.51 14.52 -7.72
C ASN A 212 -14.52 15.47 -8.93
N ARG A 213 -14.54 14.90 -10.15
CA ARG A 213 -14.71 15.63 -11.41
C ARG A 213 -15.97 16.49 -11.35
N PRO A 214 -15.88 17.81 -11.58
CA PRO A 214 -17.02 18.72 -11.49
C PRO A 214 -18.20 18.30 -12.35
N GLU A 215 -19.42 18.55 -11.89
CA GLU A 215 -20.64 18.21 -12.64
C GLU A 215 -20.71 18.90 -14.01
N GLU A 216 -20.28 20.17 -14.08
CA GLU A 216 -20.21 20.92 -15.34
C GLU A 216 -19.31 20.22 -16.36
N GLU A 217 -18.16 19.73 -15.90
CA GLU A 217 -17.22 18.99 -16.74
C GLU A 217 -17.81 17.64 -17.18
N GLN A 218 -18.49 16.92 -16.28
CA GLN A 218 -19.21 15.69 -16.63
C GLN A 218 -20.30 15.96 -17.68
N ARG A 219 -21.11 17.02 -17.52
CA ARG A 219 -22.12 17.41 -18.52
C ARG A 219 -21.48 17.71 -19.87
N ARG A 220 -20.38 18.44 -19.89
CA ARG A 220 -19.65 18.77 -21.12
C ARG A 220 -19.13 17.52 -21.83
N LEU A 221 -18.57 16.56 -21.09
CA LEU A 221 -17.96 15.35 -21.66
C LEU A 221 -18.99 14.29 -22.07
N MET A 222 -20.06 14.11 -21.27
CA MET A 222 -20.95 12.94 -21.34
C MET A 222 -22.42 13.29 -21.59
N GLY A 223 -22.77 14.58 -21.58
CA GLY A 223 -24.16 15.07 -21.64
C GLY A 223 -24.98 14.77 -20.38
N ARG A 224 -24.35 14.25 -19.32
CA ARG A 224 -25.00 13.76 -18.09
C ARG A 224 -24.04 13.81 -16.90
N VAL A 225 -24.57 13.64 -15.70
CA VAL A 225 -23.81 13.63 -14.44
C VAL A 225 -24.04 12.31 -13.73
N ALA A 226 -22.99 11.75 -13.11
CA ALA A 226 -23.10 10.55 -12.30
C ALA A 226 -23.88 10.80 -11.00
N VAL A 227 -24.63 9.80 -10.54
CA VAL A 227 -25.12 9.78 -9.16
C VAL A 227 -23.97 9.31 -8.27
N GLY A 228 -23.37 10.24 -7.53
CA GLY A 228 -22.20 9.99 -6.69
C GLY A 228 -20.87 10.18 -7.42
N GLU A 229 -19.85 9.42 -7.03
CA GLU A 229 -18.49 9.55 -7.58
C GLU A 229 -18.40 8.97 -9.01
N PRO A 230 -17.99 9.75 -10.03
CA PRO A 230 -17.71 9.25 -11.36
C PRO A 230 -16.41 8.43 -11.36
N PHE A 231 -16.52 7.11 -11.54
CA PHE A 231 -15.38 6.25 -11.87
C PHE A 231 -15.41 5.99 -13.36
N PHE A 232 -14.62 6.72 -14.14
CA PHE A 232 -14.50 6.50 -15.58
C PHE A 232 -13.34 5.56 -15.89
N ASP A 233 -13.54 4.69 -16.88
CA ASP A 233 -12.57 3.67 -17.29
C ASP A 233 -11.31 4.25 -17.95
N THR A 234 -11.39 5.47 -18.49
CA THR A 234 -10.24 6.18 -19.08
C THR A 234 -9.38 6.91 -18.05
N ASP A 235 -9.92 7.24 -16.87
CA ASP A 235 -9.19 8.03 -15.85
C ASP A 235 -7.82 7.42 -15.47
N PRO A 236 -7.67 6.08 -15.30
CA PRO A 236 -6.38 5.49 -14.96
C PRO A 236 -5.32 5.72 -16.05
N VAL A 237 -5.73 5.74 -17.32
CA VAL A 237 -4.83 6.02 -18.45
C VAL A 237 -4.40 7.48 -18.41
N GLU A 238 -5.34 8.41 -18.23
CA GLU A 238 -5.07 9.85 -18.14
C GLU A 238 -4.11 10.18 -16.98
N MET A 239 -4.39 9.65 -15.79
CA MET A 239 -3.54 9.91 -14.61
C MET A 239 -2.15 9.30 -14.78
N THR A 240 -2.04 8.06 -15.26
CA THR A 240 -0.72 7.41 -15.40
C THR A 240 0.14 8.05 -16.49
N GLN A 241 -0.45 8.61 -17.55
CA GLN A 241 0.27 9.42 -18.53
C GLN A 241 0.94 10.64 -17.89
N VAL A 242 0.24 11.36 -17.00
CA VAL A 242 0.82 12.47 -16.23
C VAL A 242 1.88 11.97 -15.25
N MET A 243 1.59 10.92 -14.47
CA MET A 243 2.55 10.35 -13.51
C MET A 243 3.89 9.99 -14.17
N ARG A 244 3.88 9.46 -15.40
CA ARG A 244 5.11 9.12 -16.14
C ARG A 244 5.95 10.33 -16.54
N GLN A 245 5.35 11.51 -16.68
CA GLN A 245 6.03 12.76 -16.99
C GLN A 245 6.59 13.46 -15.74
N ILE A 246 6.00 13.19 -14.57
CA ILE A 246 6.47 13.72 -13.29
C ILE A 246 7.77 13.02 -12.88
N ARG A 247 8.85 13.79 -12.72
CA ARG A 247 10.16 13.28 -12.27
C ARG A 247 10.13 12.70 -10.85
N LYS A 248 9.37 13.34 -9.95
CA LYS A 248 9.27 12.96 -8.53
C LYS A 248 8.49 11.64 -8.38
N PRO A 249 8.77 10.84 -7.33
CA PRO A 249 8.00 9.62 -7.07
C PRO A 249 6.50 9.91 -6.96
N CYS A 250 5.69 9.01 -7.53
CA CYS A 250 4.24 9.06 -7.42
C CYS A 250 3.73 7.80 -6.73
N LEU A 251 2.80 7.95 -5.80
CA LEU A 251 2.04 6.86 -5.19
C LEU A 251 0.63 6.87 -5.79
N GLY A 252 0.32 5.91 -6.65
CA GLY A 252 -1.01 5.75 -7.25
C GLY A 252 -2.01 5.22 -6.23
N PHE A 253 -3.20 5.82 -6.11
CA PHE A 253 -4.24 5.31 -5.21
C PHE A 253 -5.59 5.16 -5.91
N LYS A 254 -6.51 4.43 -5.26
CA LYS A 254 -7.77 3.93 -5.85
C LYS A 254 -7.58 3.06 -7.10
N ILE A 255 -6.45 2.36 -7.27
CA ILE A 255 -6.24 1.46 -8.43
C ILE A 255 -7.36 0.40 -8.59
N LEU A 256 -8.05 0.07 -7.49
CA LEU A 256 -9.14 -0.90 -7.43
C LEU A 256 -10.56 -0.28 -7.55
N ALA A 257 -10.68 1.00 -7.91
CA ALA A 257 -11.96 1.69 -8.13
C ALA A 257 -12.97 1.56 -6.97
N ALA A 258 -12.47 1.63 -5.73
CA ALA A 258 -13.26 1.42 -4.51
C ALA A 258 -14.04 0.08 -4.51
N GLY A 259 -13.39 -0.99 -4.96
CA GLY A 259 -13.95 -2.34 -5.00
C GLY A 259 -14.66 -2.70 -6.31
N ARG A 260 -14.91 -1.74 -7.21
CA ARG A 260 -15.52 -2.01 -8.53
C ARG A 260 -14.64 -2.92 -9.40
N ALA A 261 -13.33 -2.88 -9.22
CA ALA A 261 -12.38 -3.75 -9.91
C ALA A 261 -12.03 -5.03 -9.12
N CYS A 262 -12.80 -5.39 -8.09
CA CYS A 262 -12.50 -6.50 -7.17
C CYS A 262 -13.53 -7.64 -7.22
N TRP A 263 -14.31 -7.78 -8.29
CA TRP A 263 -15.37 -8.80 -8.36
C TRP A 263 -14.80 -10.22 -8.34
N THR A 264 -13.64 -10.43 -8.96
CA THR A 264 -12.89 -11.68 -8.91
C THR A 264 -11.42 -11.40 -8.59
N ARG A 265 -10.71 -12.43 -8.10
CA ARG A 265 -9.24 -12.39 -7.95
C ARG A 265 -8.54 -11.96 -9.25
N GLN A 266 -9.02 -12.43 -10.39
CA GLN A 266 -8.48 -12.06 -11.69
C GLN A 266 -8.69 -10.57 -11.98
N SER A 267 -9.87 -9.99 -11.73
CA SER A 267 -10.10 -8.56 -11.94
C SER A 267 -9.22 -7.70 -11.02
N THR A 268 -9.03 -8.13 -9.77
CA THR A 268 -8.13 -7.45 -8.83
C THR A 268 -6.70 -7.49 -9.35
N GLU A 269 -6.22 -8.67 -9.77
CA GLU A 269 -4.88 -8.83 -10.33
C GLU A 269 -4.67 -7.97 -11.59
N GLN A 270 -5.65 -7.87 -12.49
CA GLN A 270 -5.54 -7.02 -13.67
C GLN A 270 -5.39 -5.54 -13.32
N ALA A 271 -6.04 -5.06 -12.27
CA ALA A 271 -5.86 -3.69 -11.79
C ALA A 271 -4.44 -3.43 -11.27
N PHE A 272 -3.84 -4.40 -10.55
CA PHE A 272 -2.43 -4.33 -10.14
C PHE A 272 -1.48 -4.37 -11.34
N LYS A 273 -1.71 -5.30 -12.28
CA LYS A 273 -0.92 -5.41 -13.52
C LYS A 273 -0.98 -4.12 -14.33
N PHE A 274 -2.17 -3.55 -14.50
CA PHE A 274 -2.34 -2.26 -15.17
C PHE A 274 -1.53 -1.17 -14.45
N ALA A 275 -1.72 -1.01 -13.14
CA ALA A 275 -1.03 0.02 -12.37
C ALA A 275 0.50 -0.07 -12.55
N PHE A 276 1.10 -1.23 -12.31
CA PHE A 276 2.56 -1.36 -12.38
C PHE A 276 3.14 -1.30 -13.80
N SER A 277 2.38 -1.66 -14.84
CA SER A 277 2.82 -1.50 -16.23
C SER A 277 2.74 -0.06 -16.74
N HIS A 278 1.95 0.80 -16.08
CA HIS A 278 1.70 2.17 -16.53
C HIS A 278 2.37 3.25 -15.66
N ILE A 279 2.88 2.92 -14.46
CA ILE A 279 3.64 3.86 -13.61
C ILE A 279 5.16 3.64 -13.75
N LYS A 280 5.96 4.59 -13.26
CA LYS A 280 7.44 4.48 -13.32
C LYS A 280 7.94 3.40 -12.35
N PRO A 281 9.13 2.80 -12.56
CA PRO A 281 9.74 1.90 -11.59
C PRO A 281 10.00 2.54 -10.21
N THR A 282 10.12 3.87 -10.17
CA THR A 282 10.27 4.68 -8.96
C THR A 282 8.95 4.99 -8.25
N ASP A 283 7.82 4.59 -8.83
CA ASP A 283 6.48 4.84 -8.30
C ASP A 283 5.94 3.62 -7.54
N GLY A 284 4.98 3.85 -6.66
CA GLY A 284 4.29 2.82 -5.89
C GLY A 284 2.78 2.99 -5.93
N VAL A 285 2.06 2.16 -5.17
CA VAL A 285 0.60 2.23 -5.02
C VAL A 285 0.18 2.21 -3.55
N ILE A 286 -0.89 2.93 -3.24
CA ILE A 286 -1.58 2.90 -1.95
C ILE A 286 -2.89 2.14 -2.13
N VAL A 287 -3.04 1.03 -1.40
CA VAL A 287 -4.22 0.16 -1.54
C VAL A 287 -4.89 0.01 -0.18
N GLY A 288 -6.13 0.49 -0.09
CA GLY A 288 -7.00 0.21 1.04
C GLY A 288 -7.48 -1.23 0.98
N MET A 289 -7.39 -1.92 2.12
CA MET A 289 -7.77 -3.33 2.26
C MET A 289 -8.81 -3.48 3.36
N PHE A 290 -9.82 -4.30 3.11
CA PHE A 290 -10.87 -4.66 4.07
C PHE A 290 -10.90 -6.19 4.24
N PRO A 291 -9.96 -6.78 4.99
CA PRO A 291 -9.73 -8.23 5.04
C PRO A 291 -10.73 -8.97 5.95
N ARG A 292 -12.02 -8.61 5.86
CA ARG A 292 -13.09 -9.26 6.61
C ARG A 292 -13.49 -10.61 6.01
N TYR A 293 -13.45 -10.72 4.68
CA TYR A 293 -13.99 -11.86 3.93
C TYR A 293 -12.93 -12.63 3.11
N SER A 294 -11.74 -12.06 2.97
CA SER A 294 -10.59 -12.67 2.27
C SER A 294 -9.29 -12.08 2.80
N ASP A 295 -8.19 -12.81 2.62
CA ASP A 295 -6.85 -12.33 2.97
C ASP A 295 -6.31 -11.36 1.89
N GLN A 296 -6.93 -10.19 1.81
CA GLN A 296 -6.58 -9.15 0.85
C GLN A 296 -5.14 -8.66 1.01
N VAL A 297 -4.54 -8.80 2.20
CA VAL A 297 -3.15 -8.41 2.44
C VAL A 297 -2.20 -9.32 1.68
N SER A 298 -2.35 -10.64 1.86
CA SER A 298 -1.50 -11.61 1.17
C SER A 298 -1.72 -11.60 -0.34
N GLU A 299 -2.99 -11.51 -0.78
CA GLU A 299 -3.34 -11.44 -2.22
C GLU A 299 -2.71 -10.20 -2.89
N ASN A 300 -2.87 -9.01 -2.31
CA ASN A 300 -2.33 -7.77 -2.87
C ASN A 300 -0.79 -7.73 -2.84
N ALA A 301 -0.18 -8.29 -1.79
CA ALA A 301 1.27 -8.45 -1.73
C ALA A 301 1.77 -9.39 -2.82
N GLU A 302 1.08 -10.50 -3.07
CA GLU A 302 1.42 -11.42 -4.16
C GLU A 302 1.33 -10.77 -5.54
N TYR A 303 0.25 -10.05 -5.84
CA TYR A 303 0.13 -9.30 -7.09
C TYR A 303 1.24 -8.26 -7.24
N THR A 304 1.64 -7.61 -6.14
CA THR A 304 2.76 -6.67 -6.15
C THR A 304 4.10 -7.36 -6.41
N ARG A 305 4.35 -8.56 -5.87
CA ARG A 305 5.56 -9.33 -6.19
C ARG A 305 5.62 -9.68 -7.68
N ARG A 306 4.49 -10.13 -8.25
CA ARG A 306 4.42 -10.56 -9.66
C ARG A 306 4.57 -9.39 -10.63
N HIS A 307 3.86 -8.28 -10.38
CA HIS A 307 3.71 -7.20 -11.36
C HIS A 307 4.51 -5.94 -11.03
N GLY A 308 4.86 -5.74 -9.76
CA GLY A 308 5.56 -4.54 -9.27
C GLY A 308 7.08 -4.63 -9.31
N ALA A 309 7.66 -5.71 -9.84
CA ALA A 309 9.10 -5.84 -10.00
C ALA A 309 9.64 -4.68 -10.86
N ILE A 310 10.83 -4.20 -10.51
CA ILE A 310 11.58 -3.26 -11.33
C ILE A 310 12.27 -4.13 -12.39
N GLY A 311 11.85 -4.00 -13.64
CA GLY A 311 12.52 -4.64 -14.78
C GLY A 311 13.91 -4.09 -15.01
#